data_AF-A0A485MA47-F1
#
_entry.id   AF-A0A485MA47-F1
#
_cell.length_a   1.000
_cell.length_b   1.000
_cell.length_c   1.000
_cell.angle_alpha   90.00
_cell.angle_beta   90.00
_cell.angle_gamma   90.00
#
_symmetry.space_group_name_H-M   'P 1'
#
loop_
_entity.id
_entity.type
_entity.pdbx_description
1 polymer ?
#
loop_
_entity_poly.entity_id
_entity_poly.type
_entity_poly.pdbx_seq_one_letter_code
_entity_poly.pdbx_strand_id
1 'polypeptide(L)'
;MDWDKYAHIEKLYLEAEEKRLLYVAATRARNLLVVSVYPDKTEASPWHPFSGHFAGVPELEEVQAGTPQTAGDAGAEITAQDLFEDRAVRQYGQIFSALNELVEDLRGLN
;
A
#
# COMPACT_ATOMS: atom_id res chain seq x y z
N MET A 1 30.59 16.10 -20.42
CA MET A 1 29.33 15.83 -19.72
C MET A 1 29.68 15.59 -18.26
N ASP A 2 29.06 16.31 -17.32
CA ASP A 2 29.35 16.22 -15.87
C ASP A 2 28.65 15.02 -15.22
N TRP A 3 28.91 13.82 -15.71
CA TRP A 3 28.25 12.60 -15.22
C TRP A 3 28.46 12.37 -13.73
N ASP A 4 29.67 12.63 -13.22
CA ASP A 4 29.98 12.46 -11.79
C ASP A 4 29.16 13.38 -10.89
N LYS A 5 28.91 14.61 -11.34
CA LYS A 5 28.05 15.57 -10.63
C LYS A 5 26.61 15.06 -10.56
N TYR A 6 26.06 14.61 -11.69
CA TYR A 6 24.69 14.10 -11.73
C TYR A 6 24.53 12.82 -10.93
N ALA A 7 25.50 11.91 -10.98
CA ALA A 7 25.52 10.69 -10.17
C ALA A 7 25.56 11.01 -8.66
N HIS A 8 26.34 12.02 -8.24
CA HIS A 8 26.36 12.45 -6.85
C HIS A 8 25.02 13.02 -6.40
N ILE A 9 24.39 13.85 -7.24
CA ILE A 9 23.07 14.42 -6.96
C ILE A 9 22.02 13.31 -6.87
N GLU A 10 22.01 12.37 -7.82
CA GLU A 10 21.09 11.22 -7.82
C GLU A 10 21.22 10.40 -6.53
N LYS A 11 22.45 10.13 -6.08
CA LYS A 11 22.68 9.43 -4.81
C LYS A 11 22.03 10.16 -3.63
N LEU A 12 22.19 11.48 -3.52
CA LEU A 12 21.57 12.28 -2.45
C LEU A 12 20.03 12.21 -2.51
N TYR A 13 19.46 12.22 -3.71
CA TYR A 13 18.02 12.06 -3.90
C TYR A 13 17.53 10.68 -3.45
N LEU A 14 18.24 9.60 -3.81
CA LEU A 14 17.87 8.25 -3.40
C LEU A 14 17.92 8.10 -1.87
N GLU A 15 18.97 8.59 -1.22
CA GLU A 15 19.09 8.57 0.24
C GLU A 15 17.98 9.38 0.94
N ALA A 16 17.55 10.50 0.36
CA ALA A 16 16.43 11.28 0.87
C ALA A 16 15.09 10.57 0.66
N GLU A 17 14.93 9.90 -0.48
CA GLU A 17 13.71 9.18 -0.82
C GLU A 17 13.52 7.94 0.06
N GLU A 18 14.58 7.18 0.33
CA GLU A 18 14.55 6.06 1.28
C GLU A 18 14.01 6.50 2.65
N LYS A 19 14.49 7.65 3.17
CA LYS A 19 14.01 8.22 4.43
C LYS A 19 12.54 8.65 4.35
N ARG A 20 12.13 9.27 3.24
CA ARG A 20 10.74 9.71 3.03
C ARG A 20 9.79 8.52 3.02
N LEU A 21 10.15 7.44 2.31
CA LEU A 21 9.35 6.22 2.22
C LEU A 21 9.20 5.57 3.60
N LEU A 22 10.30 5.45 4.36
CA LEU A 22 10.26 4.91 5.72
C LEU A 22 9.38 5.76 6.65
N TYR A 23 9.49 7.08 6.59
CA TYR A 23 8.64 7.99 7.37
C TYR A 23 7.16 7.80 7.03
N VAL A 24 6.81 7.83 5.73
CA VAL A 24 5.43 7.66 5.27
C VAL A 24 4.85 6.33 5.73
N ALA A 25 5.62 5.25 5.62
CA ALA A 25 5.20 3.92 6.07
C ALA A 25 4.95 3.89 7.59
N ALA A 26 5.86 4.45 8.38
CA ALA A 26 5.78 4.46 9.84
C ALA A 26 4.60 5.30 10.35
N THR A 27 4.25 6.40 9.67
CA THR A 27 3.19 7.32 10.11
C THR A 27 1.81 7.05 9.48
N ARG A 28 1.69 6.09 8.56
CA ARG A 28 0.41 5.77 7.90
C ARG A 28 -0.57 5.08 8.85
N ALA A 29 -0.04 4.29 9.79
CA ALA A 29 -0.83 3.52 10.74
C ALA A 29 -1.48 4.44 11.79
N ARG A 30 -2.80 4.36 11.94
CA ARG A 30 -3.55 5.15 12.93
C ARG A 30 -3.62 4.48 14.30
N ASN A 31 -3.89 3.18 14.33
CA ASN A 31 -4.19 2.45 15.56
C ASN A 31 -3.08 1.45 15.94
N LEU A 32 -2.56 0.70 14.97
CA LEU A 32 -1.52 -0.29 15.17
C LEU A 32 -0.64 -0.40 13.92
N LEU A 33 0.67 -0.47 14.11
CA LEU A 33 1.65 -0.78 13.06
C LEU A 33 2.16 -2.21 13.31
N VAL A 34 2.03 -3.07 12.31
CA VAL A 34 2.59 -4.42 12.33
C VAL A 34 3.77 -4.45 11.36
N VAL A 35 4.93 -4.87 11.85
CA VAL A 35 6.16 -5.00 11.06
C VAL A 35 6.59 -6.45 11.06
N SER A 36 6.75 -7.05 9.88
CA SER A 36 7.37 -8.35 9.76
C SER A 36 8.89 -8.21 9.86
N VAL A 37 9.48 -9.03 10.72
CA VAL A 37 10.94 -9.09 10.91
C VAL A 37 11.46 -10.43 10.40
N TYR A 38 12.61 -10.40 9.72
CA TYR A 38 13.29 -11.60 9.27
C TYR A 38 14.67 -11.67 9.95
N PRO A 39 14.82 -12.48 11.02
CA PRO A 39 16.03 -12.48 11.85
C PRO A 39 17.32 -12.78 11.09
N ASP A 40 17.28 -13.60 10.04
CA ASP A 40 18.48 -13.99 9.30
C ASP A 40 19.02 -12.87 8.39
N LYS A 41 18.21 -11.86 8.06
CA LYS A 41 18.60 -10.73 7.20
C LYS A 41 17.98 -9.42 7.69
N THR A 42 18.30 -9.04 8.92
CA THR A 42 17.82 -7.80 9.53
C THR A 42 18.19 -6.56 8.71
N GLU A 43 19.43 -6.50 8.19
CA GLU A 43 19.95 -5.37 7.41
C GLU A 43 19.24 -5.16 6.06
N ALA A 44 18.64 -6.21 5.51
CA ALA A 44 17.89 -6.12 4.25
C ALA A 44 16.47 -5.56 4.45
N SER A 45 16.03 -5.42 5.70
CA SER A 45 14.71 -4.86 6.00
C SER A 45 14.73 -3.34 5.86
N PRO A 46 13.75 -2.73 5.15
CA PRO A 46 13.57 -1.28 5.15
C PRO A 46 13.36 -0.69 6.55
N TRP A 47 12.92 -1.52 7.51
CA TRP A 47 12.69 -1.14 8.90
C TRP A 47 13.95 -1.26 9.77
N HIS A 48 15.08 -1.71 9.22
CA HIS A 48 16.34 -1.88 9.96
C HIS A 48 16.77 -0.65 10.77
N PRO A 49 16.62 0.61 10.28
CA PRO A 49 16.93 1.80 11.05
C PRO A 49 16.15 1.94 12.37
N PHE A 50 15.02 1.23 12.51
CA PHE A 50 14.21 1.22 13.73
C PHE A 50 14.36 -0.04 14.58
N SER A 51 15.22 -0.99 14.20
CA SER A 51 15.40 -2.28 14.90
C SER A 51 15.61 -2.13 16.41
N GLY A 52 16.42 -1.17 16.86
CA GLY A 52 16.65 -0.88 18.28
C GLY A 52 15.41 -0.37 19.03
N HIS A 53 14.42 0.18 18.33
CA HIS A 53 13.16 0.65 18.92
C HIS A 53 12.09 -0.45 19.01
N PHE A 54 12.28 -1.59 18.34
CA PHE A 54 11.37 -2.73 18.44
C PHE A 54 11.67 -3.63 19.65
N ALA A 55 12.79 -3.42 20.35
CA ALA A 55 13.13 -4.19 21.53
C ALA A 55 12.06 -4.05 22.62
N GLY A 56 11.44 -5.18 22.99
CA GLY A 56 10.37 -5.22 24.00
C GLY A 56 8.97 -4.89 23.49
N VAL A 57 8.80 -4.64 22.18
CA VAL A 57 7.47 -4.58 21.55
C VAL A 57 6.91 -6.00 21.49
N PRO A 58 5.65 -6.24 21.91
CA PRO A 58 5.05 -7.56 21.88
C PRO A 58 4.93 -8.06 20.44
N GLU A 59 5.30 -9.32 20.23
CA GLU A 59 4.97 -10.04 19.00
C GLU A 59 3.48 -10.36 18.97
N LEU A 60 2.93 -10.50 17.76
CA LEU A 60 1.55 -10.95 17.62
C LEU A 60 1.44 -12.39 18.11
N GLU A 61 0.38 -12.67 18.87
CA GLU A 61 0.06 -14.03 19.27
C GLU A 61 -0.10 -14.93 18.03
N GLU A 62 0.51 -16.10 18.06
CA GLU A 62 0.31 -17.10 17.01
C GLU A 62 -1.16 -17.54 17.03
N VAL A 63 -1.91 -17.06 16.05
CA VAL A 63 -3.24 -17.62 15.77
C VAL A 63 -2.98 -18.98 15.16
N GLN A 64 -3.38 -20.04 15.87
CA GLN A 64 -3.55 -21.37 15.28
C GLN A 64 -4.46 -21.18 14.09
N ALA A 65 -3.89 -21.21 12.87
CA ALA A 65 -4.69 -21.21 11.67
C ALA A 65 -5.61 -22.42 11.80
N GLY A 66 -6.90 -22.18 12.06
CA GLY A 66 -7.91 -23.19 11.80
C GLY A 66 -7.70 -23.71 10.39
N THR A 67 -8.16 -24.94 10.11
CA THR A 67 -8.18 -25.50 8.74
C THR A 67 -8.38 -24.38 7.74
N PRO A 68 -7.49 -24.22 6.73
CA PRO A 68 -7.59 -23.12 5.77
C PRO A 68 -9.05 -23.02 5.39
N GLN A 69 -9.64 -21.84 5.57
CA GLN A 69 -10.99 -21.65 5.11
C GLN A 69 -10.95 -21.97 3.62
N THR A 70 -11.43 -23.16 3.24
CA THR A 70 -11.86 -23.41 1.88
C THR A 70 -12.77 -22.24 1.60
N ALA A 71 -12.42 -21.44 0.59
CA ALA A 71 -13.22 -20.29 0.16
C ALA A 71 -14.68 -20.70 0.33
N GLY A 72 -15.39 -20.02 1.24
CA GLY A 72 -16.76 -20.40 1.57
C GLY A 72 -17.51 -20.60 0.26
N ASP A 73 -18.38 -21.60 0.21
CA ASP A 73 -19.15 -22.04 -0.96
C ASP A 73 -20.22 -20.99 -1.39
N ALA A 74 -19.86 -19.71 -1.30
CA ALA A 74 -20.55 -18.52 -1.76
C ALA A 74 -19.54 -17.46 -2.27
N GLY A 75 -18.28 -17.84 -2.54
CA GLY A 75 -17.37 -17.03 -3.32
C GLY A 75 -17.77 -17.11 -4.78
N ALA A 76 -18.51 -16.11 -5.28
CA ALA A 76 -18.63 -15.92 -6.72
C ALA A 76 -17.21 -15.97 -7.32
N GLU A 77 -17.00 -16.77 -8.35
CA GLU A 77 -15.74 -16.76 -9.09
C GLU A 77 -15.44 -15.32 -9.50
N ILE A 78 -14.42 -14.71 -8.88
CA ILE A 78 -13.95 -13.39 -9.29
C ILE A 78 -13.26 -13.59 -10.63
N THR A 79 -13.94 -13.18 -11.69
CA THR A 79 -13.43 -13.23 -13.06
C THR A 79 -12.43 -12.10 -13.29
N ALA A 80 -11.66 -12.21 -14.37
CA ALA A 80 -10.79 -11.12 -14.80
C ALA A 80 -11.58 -9.82 -15.02
N GLN A 81 -12.81 -9.92 -15.54
CA GLN A 81 -13.73 -8.81 -15.72
C GLN A 81 -14.04 -8.08 -14.41
N ASP A 82 -14.33 -8.80 -13.33
CA ASP A 82 -14.63 -8.19 -12.03
C ASP A 82 -13.46 -7.34 -11.50
N LEU A 83 -12.22 -7.79 -11.74
CA LEU A 83 -11.00 -7.04 -11.38
C LEU A 83 -10.79 -5.81 -12.27
N PHE A 84 -11.11 -5.91 -13.57
CA PHE A 84 -11.03 -4.77 -14.48
C PHE A 84 -12.07 -3.71 -14.12
N GLU A 85 -13.28 -4.11 -13.75
CA GLU A 85 -14.36 -3.22 -13.34
C GLU A 85 -14.03 -2.53 -12.02
N ASP A 86 -13.56 -3.25 -10.99
CA ASP A 86 -13.10 -2.62 -9.73
C ASP A 86 -11.96 -1.64 -9.97
N ARG A 87 -11.00 -1.98 -10.84
CA ARG A 87 -9.91 -1.06 -11.22
C ARG A 87 -10.44 0.18 -11.94
N ALA A 88 -11.38 0.03 -12.86
CA ALA A 88 -11.98 1.14 -13.60
C ALA A 88 -12.81 2.06 -12.67
N VAL A 89 -13.56 1.48 -11.73
CA VAL A 89 -14.31 2.20 -10.71
C VAL A 89 -13.38 2.96 -9.77
N ARG A 90 -12.24 2.39 -9.35
CA ARG A 90 -11.26 3.09 -8.51
C ARG A 90 -10.52 4.19 -9.26
N GLN A 91 -10.23 3.99 -10.55
CA GLN A 91 -9.45 4.92 -11.36
C GLN A 91 -10.29 6.08 -11.92
N TYR A 92 -11.59 5.86 -12.19
CA TYR A 92 -12.46 6.84 -12.84
C TYR A 92 -13.82 7.08 -12.13
N GLY A 93 -14.16 6.32 -11.09
CA GLY A 93 -15.51 6.30 -10.50
C GLY A 93 -15.97 7.62 -9.87
N GLN A 94 -15.06 8.43 -9.32
CA GLN A 94 -15.42 9.77 -8.82
C GLN A 94 -15.73 10.76 -9.95
N ILE A 95 -15.04 10.64 -11.09
CA ILE A 95 -15.20 11.56 -12.22
C ILE A 95 -16.42 11.17 -13.06
N PHE A 96 -16.62 9.88 -13.31
CA PHE A 96 -17.74 9.39 -14.13
C PHE A 96 -19.10 9.52 -13.41
N SER A 97 -19.15 9.30 -12.09
CA SER A 97 -20.36 9.55 -11.29
C SER A 97 -20.78 11.02 -11.32
N ALA A 98 -19.84 11.93 -11.09
CA ALA A 98 -20.11 13.37 -11.10
C ALA A 98 -20.53 13.88 -12.49
N LEU A 99 -19.93 13.35 -13.56
CA LEU A 99 -20.34 13.68 -14.93
C LEU A 99 -21.72 13.14 -15.28
N ASN A 100 -22.07 11.93 -14.82
CA ASN A 100 -23.37 11.33 -15.08
C ASN A 100 -24.49 12.06 -14.32
N GLU A 101 -24.28 12.43 -13.05
CA GLU A 101 -25.22 13.30 -12.31
C GLU A 101 -25.46 14.63 -13.03
N LEU A 102 -24.39 15.29 -13.49
CA LEU A 102 -24.48 16.58 -14.16
C LEU A 102 -25.18 16.47 -15.54
N VAL A 103 -24.99 15.36 -16.25
CA VAL A 103 -25.69 15.08 -17.52
C VAL A 103 -27.17 14.76 -17.29
N GLU A 104 -27.53 14.02 -16.24
CA GLU A 104 -28.93 13.75 -15.90
C GLU A 104 -29.66 15.01 -15.42
N ASP A 105 -29.01 15.86 -14.62
CA ASP A 105 -29.55 17.16 -14.20
C ASP A 105 -29.81 18.08 -15.41
N LEU A 106 -28.90 18.11 -16.40
CA LEU A 106 -29.09 18.86 -17.63
C LEU A 106 -30.19 18.27 -18.53
N ARG A 107 -30.43 16.96 -18.47
CA ARG A 107 -31.54 16.29 -19.18
C ARG A 107 -32.90 16.50 -18.50
N GLY A 108 -32.92 16.72 -17.18
CA GLY A 108 -34.14 17.04 -16.42
C GLY A 108 -34.60 18.51 -16.53
N LEU A 109 -33.82 19.37 -17.19
CA LEU A 109 -34.06 20.81 -17.33
C LEU A 109 -34.63 21.24 -18.70
N ASN A 110 -34.97 20.30 -19.60
CA ASN A 110 -35.68 20.55 -20.86
C ASN A 110 -37.05 19.89 -20.91
#